data_AF-A0A450VAV1-F1
#
_entry.id   AF-A0A450VAV1-F1
#
_cell.length_a   1.000
_cell.length_b   1.000
_cell.length_c   1.000
_cell.angle_alpha   90.00
_cell.angle_beta   90.00
_cell.angle_gamma   90.00
#
_symmetry.space_group_name_H-M   'P 1'
#
loop_
_entity.id
_entity.type
_entity.pdbx_description
1 polymer ?
#
loop_
_entity_poly.entity_id
_entity_poly.type
_entity_poly.pdbx_seq_one_letter_code
_entity_poly.pdbx_strand_id
1 'polypeptide(L)'
;MKFPYGVSDFDSLILEHYHYVDRTDHIPLLEEAGKQLLFLRPRRFGKSLLLSMLENYYDLNKADRFEALFGGLAIGRNPTARHNRYFVLKWDFSEISAVGDGGEIKRALYRYLNDRIGAFSDYYGKVLPNPVRIDPQDALSSFQSLLNTTRKTGHPLYLLIDEYDNFANELMMGRRDTEESRYQAILSGEGCMKALFKTIKMAASGEGLSRVFITGVSPVAMSDLTSAYNVAKNIYLQARFNELCGFRETEIAGMVAEIARECGFPQARTDDALAMMRTFYNGYRFSRRAEEHVYNPTLALYFLEEFQRDCRYPDEILDSNLAMDRGKMHYI
;
A
#
# COMPACT_ATOMS: atom_id res chain seq x y z
N MET A 1 15.35 14.13 15.86
CA MET A 1 14.80 12.94 15.16
C MET A 1 15.23 12.86 13.68
N LYS A 2 15.01 11.73 12.97
CA LYS A 2 15.24 11.57 11.51
C LYS A 2 13.91 11.22 10.82
N PHE A 3 13.35 12.12 10.01
CA PHE A 3 12.01 11.92 9.42
C PHE A 3 12.06 11.13 8.09
N PRO A 4 11.16 10.13 7.88
CA PRO A 4 11.14 9.31 6.67
C PRO A 4 10.35 9.98 5.52
N TYR A 5 10.65 11.24 5.18
CA TYR A 5 9.96 11.90 4.08
C TYR A 5 10.27 11.20 2.74
N GLY A 6 9.24 10.68 2.06
CA GLY A 6 9.39 9.92 0.81
C GLY A 6 9.91 8.49 0.95
N VAL A 7 10.14 7.99 2.17
CA VAL A 7 10.60 6.61 2.40
C VAL A 7 9.40 5.67 2.54
N SER A 8 9.29 4.69 1.64
CA SER A 8 8.22 3.68 1.64
C SER A 8 8.72 2.25 1.90
N ASP A 9 10.03 2.06 2.00
CA ASP A 9 10.65 0.78 2.33
C ASP A 9 10.76 0.63 3.86
N PHE A 10 9.98 -0.28 4.43
CA PHE A 10 9.94 -0.54 5.87
C PHE A 10 11.28 -1.06 6.40
N ASP A 11 11.98 -1.86 5.61
CA ASP A 11 13.26 -2.46 5.99
C ASP A 11 14.32 -1.38 6.24
N SER A 12 14.51 -0.49 5.26
CA SER A 12 15.38 0.68 5.35
C SER A 12 14.93 1.63 6.44
N LEU A 13 13.61 1.84 6.59
CA LEU A 13 13.06 2.73 7.62
C LEU A 13 13.50 2.29 9.03
N ILE A 14 13.39 1.01 9.34
CA ILE A 14 13.76 0.47 10.65
C ILE A 14 15.29 0.41 10.83
N LEU A 15 16.02 -0.12 9.85
CA LEU A 15 17.47 -0.32 9.97
C LEU A 15 18.29 0.96 9.93
N GLU A 16 17.81 1.99 9.22
CA GLU A 16 18.46 3.30 9.20
C GLU A 16 17.94 4.25 10.30
N HIS A 17 17.18 3.71 11.25
CA HIS A 17 16.69 4.41 12.44
C HIS A 17 15.91 5.70 12.12
N TYR A 18 15.06 5.65 11.09
CA TYR A 18 14.07 6.71 10.89
C TYR A 18 13.01 6.69 11.98
N HIS A 19 12.39 7.83 12.23
CA HIS A 19 11.24 7.93 13.11
C HIS A 19 10.08 7.12 12.52
N TYR A 20 9.74 6.02 13.20
CA TYR A 20 8.63 5.14 12.84
C TYR A 20 7.54 5.22 13.91
N VAL A 21 6.32 5.53 13.48
CA VAL A 21 5.15 5.39 14.33
C VAL A 21 4.60 3.98 14.14
N ASP A 22 4.71 3.18 15.20
CA ASP A 22 4.37 1.77 15.16
C ASP A 22 2.86 1.55 14.98
N ARG A 23 2.53 0.76 13.95
CA ARG A 23 1.18 0.27 13.63
C ARG A 23 1.12 -1.25 13.48
N THR A 24 2.19 -1.94 13.87
CA THR A 24 2.30 -3.39 13.70
C THR A 24 1.32 -4.16 14.58
N ASP A 25 0.80 -3.53 15.65
CA ASP A 25 -0.31 -4.01 16.47
C ASP A 25 -1.62 -4.24 15.69
N HIS A 26 -1.77 -3.65 14.50
CA HIS A 26 -2.92 -3.87 13.64
C HIS A 26 -2.81 -5.15 12.81
N ILE A 27 -1.65 -5.80 12.74
CA ILE A 27 -1.46 -7.03 11.96
C ILE A 27 -2.49 -8.10 12.37
N PRO A 28 -2.67 -8.47 13.65
CA PRO A 28 -3.69 -9.42 14.09
C PRO A 28 -5.12 -9.03 13.66
N LEU A 29 -5.46 -7.73 13.69
CA LEU A 29 -6.76 -7.23 13.25
C LEU A 29 -6.96 -7.42 11.73
N LEU A 30 -5.91 -7.22 10.94
CA LEU A 30 -5.92 -7.54 9.51
C LEU A 30 -6.11 -9.04 9.29
N GLU A 31 -5.43 -9.87 10.09
CA GLU A 31 -5.55 -11.32 10.01
C GLU A 31 -6.97 -11.83 10.28
N GLU A 32 -7.64 -11.23 11.26
CA GLU A 32 -9.02 -11.51 11.66
C GLU A 32 -10.04 -10.97 10.66
N ALA A 33 -9.75 -9.82 10.04
CA ALA A 33 -10.69 -9.15 9.14
C ALA A 33 -11.10 -10.04 7.97
N GLY A 34 -10.18 -10.83 7.42
CA GLY A 34 -10.46 -11.74 6.31
C GLY A 34 -9.21 -12.11 5.53
N LYS A 35 -9.41 -12.96 4.51
CA LYS A 35 -8.32 -13.42 3.63
C LYS A 35 -8.07 -12.50 2.44
N GLN A 36 -9.10 -11.80 1.96
CA GLN A 36 -9.02 -10.92 0.80
C GLN A 36 -9.54 -9.55 1.21
N LEU A 37 -8.65 -8.57 1.30
CA LEU A 37 -8.94 -7.26 1.89
C LEU A 37 -8.68 -6.14 0.90
N LEU A 38 -9.59 -5.16 0.87
CA LEU A 38 -9.44 -3.91 0.14
C LEU A 38 -9.30 -2.76 1.13
N PHE A 39 -8.20 -2.02 1.02
CA PHE A 39 -7.86 -0.87 1.85
C PHE A 39 -7.56 0.37 1.00
N LEU A 40 -8.45 1.36 1.07
CA LEU A 40 -8.36 2.61 0.33
C LEU A 40 -7.96 3.76 1.24
N ARG A 41 -7.00 4.56 0.78
CA ARG A 41 -6.61 5.84 1.37
C ARG A 41 -6.19 6.80 0.26
N PRO A 42 -6.25 8.12 0.51
CA PRO A 42 -5.68 9.11 -0.41
C PRO A 42 -4.24 8.79 -0.82
N ARG A 43 -3.77 9.43 -1.88
CA ARG A 43 -2.36 9.37 -2.27
C ARG A 43 -1.48 9.83 -1.10
N ARG A 44 -0.27 9.28 -1.01
CA ARG A 44 0.74 9.68 -0.01
C ARG A 44 0.30 9.52 1.46
N PHE A 45 -0.66 8.64 1.72
CA PHE A 45 -1.13 8.33 3.07
C PHE A 45 -0.38 7.18 3.75
N GLY A 46 0.71 6.66 3.17
CA GLY A 46 1.49 5.56 3.77
C GLY A 46 1.04 4.14 3.40
N LYS A 47 0.20 3.97 2.38
CA LYS A 47 -0.26 2.66 1.89
C LYS A 47 0.91 1.75 1.47
N SER A 48 1.87 2.29 0.71
CA SER A 48 3.01 1.50 0.23
C SER A 48 3.97 1.11 1.35
N LEU A 49 4.13 1.96 2.37
CA LEU A 49 4.87 1.61 3.60
C LEU A 49 4.17 0.49 4.37
N LEU A 50 2.84 0.54 4.48
CA LEU A 50 2.05 -0.56 5.06
C LEU A 50 2.27 -1.87 4.29
N LEU A 51 2.24 -1.84 2.95
CA LEU A 51 2.54 -3.04 2.15
C LEU A 51 3.95 -3.57 2.38
N SER A 52 4.96 -2.69 2.43
CA SER A 52 6.35 -3.08 2.73
C SER A 52 6.47 -3.69 4.13
N MET A 53 5.77 -3.15 5.14
CA MET A 53 5.70 -3.75 6.48
C MET A 53 5.10 -5.15 6.45
N LEU A 54 3.98 -5.36 5.75
CA LEU A 54 3.35 -6.68 5.62
C LEU A 54 4.25 -7.66 4.86
N GLU A 55 4.89 -7.22 3.78
CA GLU A 55 5.87 -8.02 3.03
C GLU A 55 7.00 -8.50 3.95
N ASN A 56 7.63 -7.59 4.70
CA ASN A 56 8.71 -7.93 5.63
C ASN A 56 8.25 -8.87 6.75
N TYR A 57 7.01 -8.73 7.23
CA TYR A 57 6.47 -9.55 8.31
C TYR A 57 6.11 -10.98 7.87
N TYR A 58 5.56 -11.15 6.66
CA TYR A 58 5.04 -12.45 6.21
C TYR A 58 6.03 -13.26 5.36
N ASP A 59 7.02 -12.63 4.74
CA ASP A 59 7.97 -13.28 3.85
C ASP A 59 8.83 -14.32 4.58
N LEU A 60 8.76 -15.57 4.13
CA LEU A 60 9.55 -16.68 4.66
C LEU A 60 11.06 -16.53 4.44
N ASN A 61 11.49 -15.81 3.39
CA ASN A 61 12.91 -15.55 3.13
C ASN A 61 13.51 -14.52 4.10
N LYS A 62 12.66 -13.83 4.87
CA LYS A 62 13.07 -12.82 5.86
C LYS A 62 12.99 -13.32 7.30
N ALA A 63 12.81 -14.64 7.50
CA ALA A 63 12.66 -15.23 8.83
C ALA A 63 13.85 -14.95 9.76
N ASP A 64 15.07 -14.93 9.22
CA ASP A 64 16.32 -14.60 9.94
C ASP A 64 16.42 -13.11 10.32
N ARG A 65 15.62 -12.24 9.70
CA ARG A 65 15.61 -10.79 9.93
C ARG A 65 14.49 -10.34 10.88
N PHE A 66 13.66 -11.26 11.36
CA PHE A 66 12.50 -10.93 12.19
C PHE A 66 12.86 -10.07 13.40
N GLU A 67 13.86 -10.47 14.18
CA GLU A 67 14.27 -9.73 15.38
C GLU A 67 14.79 -8.33 15.06
N ALA A 68 15.57 -8.19 13.98
CA ALA A 68 16.13 -6.91 13.56
C ALA A 68 15.04 -5.92 13.10
N LEU A 69 13.99 -6.42 12.45
CA LEU A 69 12.93 -5.59 11.87
C LEU A 69 11.77 -5.34 12.83
N PHE A 70 11.42 -6.32 13.67
CA PHE A 70 10.21 -6.29 14.48
C PHE A 70 10.45 -6.37 15.98
N GLY A 71 11.63 -6.80 16.47
CA GLY A 71 11.85 -7.08 17.89
C GLY A 71 11.55 -5.90 18.83
N GLY A 72 11.77 -4.67 18.35
CA GLY A 72 11.41 -3.45 19.10
C GLY A 72 9.94 -3.05 19.05
N LEU A 73 9.19 -3.56 18.07
CA LEU A 73 7.82 -3.18 17.71
C LEU A 73 6.77 -4.05 18.42
N ALA A 74 5.52 -3.59 18.43
CA ALA A 74 4.40 -4.24 19.09
C ALA A 74 4.21 -5.69 18.60
N ILE A 75 4.29 -5.94 17.29
CA ILE A 75 4.14 -7.29 16.75
C ILE A 75 5.34 -8.19 17.01
N GLY A 76 6.55 -7.65 17.18
CA GLY A 76 7.72 -8.47 17.51
C GLY A 76 7.64 -9.01 18.93
N ARG A 77 7.02 -8.27 19.84
CA ARG A 77 6.77 -8.71 21.21
C ARG A 77 5.66 -9.75 21.31
N ASN A 78 4.75 -9.80 20.34
CA ASN A 78 3.64 -10.75 20.29
C ASN A 78 3.32 -11.20 18.85
N PRO A 79 4.20 -12.00 18.22
CA PRO A 79 4.03 -12.42 16.83
C PRO A 79 2.82 -13.33 16.67
N THR A 80 2.12 -13.17 15.55
CA THR A 80 1.09 -14.12 15.11
C THR A 80 1.75 -15.41 14.61
N ALA A 81 1.03 -16.53 14.66
CA ALA A 81 1.50 -17.82 14.11
C ALA A 81 1.83 -17.80 12.60
N ARG A 82 1.59 -16.68 11.93
CA ARG A 82 1.74 -16.46 10.49
C ARG A 82 3.01 -15.69 10.11
N HIS A 83 3.77 -15.18 11.08
CA HIS A 83 5.01 -14.45 10.83
C HIS A 83 5.99 -15.31 10.00
N ASN A 84 6.54 -14.74 8.92
CA ASN A 84 7.49 -15.39 8.00
C ASN A 84 7.06 -16.78 7.50
N ARG A 85 5.76 -16.99 7.23
CA ARG A 85 5.23 -18.28 6.74
C ARG A 85 4.76 -18.27 5.28
N TYR A 86 4.85 -17.14 4.59
CA TYR A 86 4.29 -16.96 3.25
C TYR A 86 5.37 -16.75 2.22
N PHE A 87 5.12 -17.24 1.00
CA PHE A 87 5.66 -16.56 -0.17
C PHE A 87 4.89 -15.25 -0.34
N VAL A 88 5.59 -14.15 -0.55
CA VAL A 88 4.98 -12.86 -0.83
C VAL A 88 5.22 -12.48 -2.29
N LEU A 89 4.14 -12.17 -3.01
CA LEU A 89 4.18 -11.61 -4.35
C LEU A 89 3.53 -10.22 -4.30
N LYS A 90 4.25 -9.20 -4.76
CA LYS A 90 3.75 -7.83 -4.82
C LYS A 90 3.59 -7.38 -6.27
N TRP A 91 2.45 -6.79 -6.57
CA TRP A 91 2.17 -6.08 -7.82
C TRP A 91 1.84 -4.62 -7.51
N ASP A 92 2.46 -3.71 -8.23
CA ASP A 92 2.22 -2.27 -8.17
C ASP A 92 1.79 -1.82 -9.57
N PHE A 93 0.50 -1.52 -9.72
CA PHE A 93 -0.05 -1.18 -11.04
C PHE A 93 0.26 0.25 -11.48
N SER A 94 0.91 1.07 -10.63
CA SER A 94 1.46 2.36 -11.06
C SER A 94 2.67 2.22 -11.98
N GLU A 95 3.33 1.06 -12.01
CA GLU A 95 4.43 0.75 -12.92
C GLU A 95 3.97 0.40 -14.35
N ILE A 96 2.66 0.27 -14.57
CA ILE A 96 2.10 -0.19 -15.85
C ILE A 96 1.56 1.02 -16.61
N SER A 97 2.11 1.23 -17.81
CA SER A 97 1.61 2.25 -18.73
C SER A 97 0.18 1.92 -19.17
N ALA A 98 -0.76 2.85 -18.96
CA ALA A 98 -2.10 2.79 -19.57
C ALA A 98 -2.16 3.48 -20.96
N VAL A 99 -1.00 3.66 -21.62
CA VAL A 99 -0.93 4.23 -22.96
C VAL A 99 -1.17 3.15 -24.01
N GLY A 100 -2.06 3.46 -24.97
CA GLY A 100 -2.33 2.63 -26.14
C GLY A 100 -3.76 2.13 -26.23
N ASP A 101 -4.00 1.18 -27.14
CA ASP A 101 -5.27 0.43 -27.18
C ASP A 101 -5.33 -0.68 -26.11
N GLY A 102 -6.50 -1.32 -25.96
CA GLY A 102 -6.70 -2.38 -24.97
C GLY A 102 -5.76 -3.59 -25.14
N GLY A 103 -5.31 -3.88 -26.36
CA GLY A 103 -4.32 -4.92 -26.65
C GLY A 103 -2.90 -4.50 -26.23
N GLU A 104 -2.52 -3.25 -26.45
CA GLU A 104 -1.24 -2.71 -25.97
C GLU A 104 -1.16 -2.70 -24.44
N ILE A 105 -2.23 -2.25 -23.79
CA ILE A 105 -2.32 -2.21 -22.33
C ILE A 105 -2.31 -3.64 -21.75
N LYS A 106 -3.01 -4.59 -22.39
CA LYS A 106 -2.92 -6.02 -22.02
C LYS A 106 -1.48 -6.54 -22.11
N ARG A 107 -0.75 -6.21 -23.18
CA ARG A 107 0.66 -6.62 -23.34
C ARG A 107 1.55 -5.98 -22.29
N ALA A 108 1.34 -4.72 -21.96
CA ALA A 108 2.08 -4.02 -20.89
C ALA A 108 1.84 -4.69 -19.53
N LEU A 109 0.57 -4.97 -19.19
CA LEU A 109 0.19 -5.72 -17.99
C LEU A 109 0.84 -7.10 -17.95
N TYR A 110 0.75 -7.88 -19.03
CA TYR A 110 1.27 -9.26 -19.04
C TYR A 110 2.79 -9.29 -18.96
N ARG A 111 3.48 -8.36 -19.62
CA ARG A 111 4.93 -8.20 -19.47
C ARG A 111 5.29 -7.90 -18.01
N TYR A 112 4.65 -6.90 -17.41
CA TYR A 112 4.87 -6.54 -16.01
C TYR A 112 4.67 -7.72 -15.06
N LEU A 113 3.55 -8.43 -15.19
CA LEU A 113 3.24 -9.59 -14.35
C LEU A 113 4.29 -10.71 -14.53
N ASN A 114 4.69 -11.00 -15.77
CA ASN A 114 5.73 -12.00 -16.05
C ASN A 114 7.08 -11.60 -15.45
N ASP A 115 7.48 -10.33 -15.55
CA ASP A 115 8.72 -9.83 -14.97
C ASP A 115 8.70 -9.98 -13.44
N ARG A 116 7.57 -9.67 -12.80
CA ARG A 116 7.39 -9.84 -11.34
C ARG A 116 7.38 -11.32 -10.92
N ILE A 117 6.79 -12.20 -11.72
CA ILE A 117 6.79 -13.66 -11.48
C ILE A 117 8.21 -14.23 -11.67
N GLY A 118 8.95 -13.73 -12.67
CA GLY A 118 10.36 -14.09 -12.88
C GLY A 118 11.23 -13.70 -11.68
N ALA A 119 11.15 -12.43 -11.25
CA ALA A 119 11.87 -11.94 -10.08
C ALA A 119 11.50 -12.71 -8.80
N PHE A 120 10.22 -13.07 -8.63
CA PHE A 120 9.77 -13.95 -7.55
C PHE A 120 10.46 -15.33 -7.63
N SER A 121 10.52 -15.93 -8.82
CA SER A 121 11.15 -17.24 -9.02
C SER A 121 12.63 -17.22 -8.65
N ASP A 122 13.33 -16.14 -9.00
CA ASP A 122 14.75 -15.96 -8.68
C ASP A 122 14.96 -15.76 -7.17
N TYR A 123 14.17 -14.86 -6.56
CA TYR A 123 14.27 -14.55 -5.13
C TYR A 123 14.01 -15.77 -4.24
N TYR A 124 13.01 -16.60 -4.58
CA TYR A 124 12.68 -17.82 -3.84
C TYR A 124 13.36 -19.08 -4.38
N GLY A 125 14.33 -18.98 -5.30
CA GLY A 125 14.91 -20.13 -6.01
C GLY A 125 15.51 -21.22 -5.10
N LYS A 126 15.95 -20.87 -3.89
CA LYS A 126 16.44 -21.84 -2.89
C LYS A 126 15.34 -22.65 -2.19
N VAL A 127 14.12 -22.10 -2.15
CA VAL A 127 12.96 -22.68 -1.45
C VAL A 127 12.01 -23.36 -2.44
N LEU A 128 11.93 -22.84 -3.66
CA LEU A 128 11.11 -23.42 -4.72
C LEU A 128 11.72 -24.76 -5.18
N PRO A 129 10.90 -25.80 -5.39
CA PRO A 129 11.40 -27.10 -5.82
C PRO A 129 11.88 -27.09 -7.27
N ASN A 130 11.34 -26.19 -8.09
CA ASN A 130 11.71 -25.97 -9.49
C ASN A 130 11.48 -24.50 -9.85
N PRO A 131 12.15 -23.96 -10.87
CA PRO A 131 11.85 -22.63 -11.39
C PRO A 131 10.40 -22.51 -11.88
N VAL A 132 9.80 -21.33 -11.71
CA VAL A 132 8.47 -21.04 -12.25
C VAL A 132 8.54 -20.95 -13.77
N ARG A 133 7.60 -21.62 -14.46
CA ARG A 133 7.53 -21.54 -15.93
C ARG A 133 6.82 -20.24 -16.32
N ILE A 134 7.50 -19.41 -17.08
CA ILE A 134 6.96 -18.18 -17.66
C ILE A 134 6.47 -18.45 -19.08
N ASP A 135 5.21 -18.11 -19.36
CA ASP A 135 4.69 -17.97 -20.71
C ASP A 135 4.81 -16.49 -21.14
N PRO A 136 5.64 -16.16 -22.15
CA PRO A 136 5.88 -14.78 -22.55
C PRO A 136 4.65 -14.07 -23.14
N GLN A 137 3.61 -14.83 -23.54
CA GLN A 137 2.38 -14.28 -24.14
C GLN A 137 1.19 -14.33 -23.19
N ASP A 138 1.26 -15.10 -22.10
CA ASP A 138 0.15 -15.26 -21.15
C ASP A 138 0.62 -15.26 -19.69
N ALA A 139 0.55 -14.09 -19.04
CA ALA A 139 0.90 -13.96 -17.65
C ALA A 139 -0.04 -14.69 -16.68
N LEU A 140 -1.28 -15.00 -17.11
CA LEU A 140 -2.20 -15.77 -16.27
C LEU A 140 -1.76 -17.24 -16.21
N SER A 141 -1.25 -17.79 -17.33
CA SER A 141 -0.58 -19.09 -17.37
C SER A 141 0.68 -19.12 -16.50
N SER A 142 1.51 -18.08 -16.58
CA SER A 142 2.68 -17.92 -15.69
C SER A 142 2.28 -17.89 -14.22
N PHE A 143 1.21 -17.17 -13.87
CA PHE A 143 0.72 -17.09 -12.49
C PHE A 143 0.20 -18.44 -11.99
N GLN A 144 -0.51 -19.21 -12.84
CA GLN A 144 -0.89 -20.58 -12.51
C GLN A 144 0.34 -21.48 -12.30
N SER A 145 1.39 -21.33 -13.11
CA SER A 145 2.65 -22.04 -12.89
C SER A 145 3.28 -21.71 -11.54
N LEU A 146 3.28 -20.43 -11.15
CA LEU A 146 3.76 -19.98 -9.84
C LEU A 146 2.97 -20.66 -8.72
N LEU A 147 1.63 -20.64 -8.77
CA LEU A 147 0.77 -21.26 -7.77
C LEU A 147 1.01 -22.76 -7.65
N ASN A 148 1.16 -23.46 -8.77
CA ASN A 148 1.45 -24.89 -8.79
C ASN A 148 2.83 -25.21 -8.20
N THR A 149 3.79 -24.31 -8.35
CA THR A 149 5.14 -24.48 -7.83
C THR A 149 5.20 -24.22 -6.32
N THR A 150 4.58 -23.14 -5.85
CA THR A 150 4.56 -22.78 -4.42
C THR A 150 3.78 -23.80 -3.59
N ARG A 151 2.65 -24.32 -4.08
CA ARG A 151 1.85 -25.35 -3.38
C ARG A 151 2.63 -26.60 -3.00
N LYS A 152 3.65 -26.98 -3.78
CA LYS A 152 4.48 -28.17 -3.53
C LYS A 152 5.35 -28.04 -2.29
N THR A 153 5.53 -26.83 -1.75
CA THR A 153 6.38 -26.56 -0.59
C THR A 153 5.62 -26.59 0.74
N GLY A 154 4.29 -26.61 0.72
CA GLY A 154 3.47 -26.45 1.91
C GLY A 154 3.35 -25.01 2.43
N HIS A 155 4.03 -24.04 1.81
CA HIS A 155 3.91 -22.63 2.15
C HIS A 155 2.86 -21.92 1.29
N PRO A 156 1.92 -21.18 1.91
CA PRO A 156 0.92 -20.40 1.18
C PRO A 156 1.51 -19.17 0.49
N LEU A 157 0.85 -18.70 -0.56
CA LEU A 157 1.12 -17.41 -1.19
C LEU A 157 0.27 -16.29 -0.56
N TYR A 158 0.89 -15.14 -0.32
CA TYR A 158 0.25 -13.86 -0.02
C TYR A 158 0.48 -12.91 -1.20
N LEU A 159 -0.59 -12.50 -1.86
CA LEU A 159 -0.57 -11.48 -2.91
C LEU A 159 -0.83 -10.08 -2.34
N LEU A 160 0.07 -9.14 -2.59
CA LEU A 160 -0.08 -7.72 -2.30
C LEU A 160 -0.28 -6.97 -3.62
N ILE A 161 -1.28 -6.10 -3.70
CA ILE A 161 -1.57 -5.30 -4.90
C ILE A 161 -1.64 -3.83 -4.48
N ASP A 162 -0.74 -2.99 -5.00
CA ASP A 162 -0.77 -1.54 -4.83
C ASP A 162 -1.33 -0.82 -6.06
N GLU A 163 -1.91 0.36 -5.82
CA GLU A 163 -2.51 1.24 -6.82
C GLU A 163 -3.40 0.48 -7.83
N TYR A 164 -4.23 -0.43 -7.34
CA TYR A 164 -5.05 -1.31 -8.18
C TYR A 164 -5.96 -0.55 -9.16
N ASP A 165 -6.35 0.67 -8.77
CA ASP A 165 -7.20 1.60 -9.49
C ASP A 165 -6.41 2.52 -10.44
N ASN A 166 -5.09 2.32 -10.62
CA ASN A 166 -4.26 3.17 -11.48
C ASN A 166 -4.83 3.30 -12.90
N PHE A 167 -5.23 2.18 -13.51
CA PHE A 167 -5.84 2.19 -14.84
C PHE A 167 -7.12 3.02 -14.90
N ALA A 168 -8.00 2.89 -13.90
CA ALA A 168 -9.23 3.69 -13.85
C ALA A 168 -8.90 5.17 -13.67
N ASN A 169 -7.95 5.49 -12.79
CA ASN A 169 -7.53 6.87 -12.54
C ASN A 169 -6.93 7.52 -13.80
N GLU A 170 -6.06 6.83 -14.54
CA GLU A 170 -5.45 7.37 -15.76
C GLU A 170 -6.48 7.55 -16.89
N LEU A 171 -7.40 6.60 -17.06
CA LEU A 171 -8.39 6.62 -18.13
C LEU A 171 -9.52 7.61 -17.89
N MET A 172 -9.94 7.81 -16.63
CA MET A 172 -11.01 8.77 -16.27
C MET A 172 -10.53 10.24 -16.28
N MET A 173 -9.22 10.47 -16.29
CA MET A 173 -8.63 11.82 -16.28
C MET A 173 -8.42 12.41 -17.68
N GLY A 174 -8.48 11.58 -18.71
CA GLY A 174 -8.47 12.07 -20.08
C GLY A 174 -9.83 12.70 -20.45
N ARG A 175 -9.82 13.66 -21.38
CA ARG A 175 -11.02 14.46 -21.76
C ARG A 175 -11.55 14.12 -23.16
N ARG A 176 -11.50 12.86 -23.63
CA ARG A 176 -11.91 12.52 -25.01
C ARG A 176 -12.74 11.24 -25.10
N ASP A 177 -13.72 11.22 -26.02
CA ASP A 177 -14.60 10.08 -26.35
C ASP A 177 -13.85 8.77 -26.72
N THR A 178 -12.55 8.87 -27.05
CA THR A 178 -11.68 7.69 -27.29
C THR A 178 -11.33 6.92 -26.02
N GLU A 179 -11.53 7.51 -24.84
CA GLU A 179 -11.16 6.92 -23.54
C GLU A 179 -12.27 6.06 -22.94
N GLU A 180 -13.53 6.34 -23.25
CA GLU A 180 -14.65 5.50 -22.82
C GLU A 180 -14.57 4.11 -23.46
N SER A 181 -14.19 4.02 -24.75
CA SER A 181 -13.94 2.73 -25.41
C SER A 181 -12.74 1.97 -24.83
N ARG A 182 -11.69 2.67 -24.36
CA ARG A 182 -10.52 2.06 -23.70
C ARG A 182 -10.84 1.58 -22.28
N TYR A 183 -11.55 2.40 -21.51
CA TYR A 183 -12.05 2.04 -20.18
C TYR A 183 -12.88 0.76 -20.26
N GLN A 184 -13.80 0.68 -21.22
CA GLN A 184 -14.60 -0.52 -21.45
C GLN A 184 -13.73 -1.70 -21.89
N ALA A 185 -12.75 -1.53 -22.78
CA ALA A 185 -11.87 -2.62 -23.23
C ALA A 185 -10.99 -3.23 -22.12
N ILE A 186 -10.68 -2.47 -21.06
CA ILE A 186 -9.76 -2.90 -19.99
C ILE A 186 -10.53 -3.38 -18.76
N LEU A 187 -11.55 -2.62 -18.35
CA LEU A 187 -12.26 -2.81 -17.08
C LEU A 187 -13.66 -3.41 -17.26
N SER A 188 -14.26 -3.35 -18.46
CA SER A 188 -15.58 -3.93 -18.74
C SER A 188 -15.51 -5.18 -19.64
N GLY A 189 -16.66 -5.84 -19.85
CA GLY A 189 -16.75 -7.01 -20.72
C GLY A 189 -15.87 -8.19 -20.30
N GLU A 190 -14.95 -8.60 -21.18
CA GLU A 190 -13.87 -9.60 -20.97
C GLU A 190 -12.47 -8.97 -20.89
N GLY A 191 -12.38 -7.71 -20.44
CA GLY A 191 -11.13 -6.97 -20.36
C GLY A 191 -10.04 -7.65 -19.51
N CYS A 192 -8.78 -7.30 -19.77
CA CYS A 192 -7.62 -7.97 -19.17
C CYS A 192 -7.57 -7.90 -17.64
N MET A 193 -8.05 -6.80 -17.04
CA MET A 193 -8.14 -6.64 -15.58
C MET A 193 -9.18 -7.58 -14.98
N LYS A 194 -10.34 -7.71 -15.64
CA LYS A 194 -11.39 -8.64 -15.22
C LYS A 194 -10.92 -10.09 -15.27
N ALA A 195 -10.21 -10.46 -16.33
CA ALA A 195 -9.60 -11.78 -16.47
C ALA A 195 -8.58 -12.05 -15.35
N LEU A 196 -7.71 -11.08 -15.05
CA LEU A 196 -6.74 -11.18 -13.96
C LEU A 196 -7.43 -11.39 -12.61
N PHE A 197 -8.39 -10.54 -12.24
CA PHE A 197 -9.07 -10.65 -10.96
C PHE A 197 -9.93 -11.92 -10.83
N LYS A 198 -10.52 -12.42 -11.93
CA LYS A 198 -11.16 -13.74 -11.95
C LYS A 198 -10.16 -14.85 -11.63
N THR A 199 -8.96 -14.79 -12.20
CA THR A 199 -7.87 -15.72 -11.90
C THR A 199 -7.44 -15.64 -10.45
N ILE A 200 -7.29 -14.43 -9.87
CA ILE A 200 -6.98 -14.24 -8.45
C ILE A 200 -8.07 -14.85 -7.56
N LYS A 201 -9.35 -14.63 -7.88
CA LYS A 201 -10.47 -15.22 -7.13
C LYS A 201 -10.46 -16.75 -7.16
N MET A 202 -10.22 -17.33 -8.33
CA MET A 202 -10.03 -18.78 -8.47
C MET A 202 -8.84 -19.24 -7.62
N ALA A 203 -7.70 -18.57 -7.73
CA ALA A 203 -6.49 -18.84 -6.96
C ALA A 203 -6.75 -18.80 -5.44
N ALA A 204 -7.58 -17.88 -4.96
CA ALA A 204 -7.93 -17.76 -3.55
C ALA A 204 -8.90 -18.86 -3.06
N SER A 205 -9.45 -19.67 -3.97
CA SER A 205 -10.42 -20.74 -3.70
C SER A 205 -9.78 -22.13 -3.55
N GLY A 206 -8.45 -22.20 -3.38
CA GLY A 206 -7.75 -23.35 -2.79
C GLY A 206 -6.80 -24.23 -3.63
N GLU A 207 -6.03 -23.82 -4.63
CA GLU A 207 -5.69 -22.50 -5.11
C GLU A 207 -4.23 -22.07 -4.76
N GLY A 208 -3.79 -22.36 -3.53
CA GLY A 208 -2.45 -21.98 -3.03
C GLY A 208 -2.29 -20.50 -2.68
N LEU A 209 -3.14 -19.61 -3.20
CA LEU A 209 -3.25 -18.22 -2.76
C LEU A 209 -4.09 -18.17 -1.47
N SER A 210 -3.44 -17.87 -0.35
CA SER A 210 -4.10 -17.86 0.95
C SER A 210 -4.66 -16.49 1.31
N ARG A 211 -3.97 -15.42 0.91
CA ARG A 211 -4.34 -14.05 1.24
C ARG A 211 -4.09 -13.07 0.10
N VAL A 212 -4.93 -12.04 0.03
CA VAL A 212 -4.81 -10.90 -0.88
C VAL A 212 -5.02 -9.60 -0.08
N PHE A 213 -4.12 -8.64 -0.24
CA PHE A 213 -4.28 -7.30 0.32
C PHE A 213 -4.12 -6.27 -0.80
N ILE A 214 -5.17 -5.49 -1.03
CA ILE A 214 -5.27 -4.56 -2.14
C ILE A 214 -5.32 -3.14 -1.59
N THR A 215 -4.46 -2.27 -2.11
CA THR A 215 -4.46 -0.83 -1.82
C THR A 215 -4.73 -0.01 -3.07
N GLY A 216 -5.35 1.15 -2.86
CA GLY A 216 -5.68 2.11 -3.91
C GLY A 216 -6.29 3.39 -3.32
N VAL A 217 -6.84 4.24 -4.19
CA VAL A 217 -7.44 5.52 -3.79
C VAL A 217 -8.96 5.47 -3.84
N SER A 218 -9.51 4.97 -4.95
CA SER A 218 -10.94 5.03 -5.25
C SER A 218 -11.56 3.62 -5.31
N PRO A 219 -12.82 3.43 -4.90
CA PRO A 219 -13.55 2.17 -5.10
C PRO A 219 -14.12 2.00 -6.51
N VAL A 220 -14.05 3.01 -7.38
CA VAL A 220 -14.71 3.03 -8.71
C VAL A 220 -14.23 1.87 -9.60
N ALA A 221 -12.93 1.58 -9.63
CA ALA A 221 -12.42 0.43 -10.38
C ALA A 221 -12.99 -0.90 -9.85
N MET A 222 -13.18 -1.03 -8.54
CA MET A 222 -13.78 -2.25 -7.97
C MET A 222 -15.26 -2.39 -8.30
N SER A 223 -16.04 -1.31 -8.46
CA SER A 223 -17.48 -1.43 -8.78
C SER A 223 -17.70 -2.14 -10.12
N ASP A 224 -16.87 -1.85 -11.12
CA ASP A 224 -16.96 -2.50 -12.44
C ASP A 224 -16.38 -3.92 -12.43
N LEU A 225 -15.38 -4.15 -11.58
CA LEU A 225 -14.79 -5.48 -11.34
C LEU A 225 -15.63 -6.36 -10.41
N THR A 226 -16.71 -5.87 -9.78
CA THR A 226 -17.52 -6.63 -8.79
C THR A 226 -18.00 -7.97 -9.32
N SER A 227 -18.39 -8.04 -10.61
CA SER A 227 -18.80 -9.29 -11.23
C SER A 227 -17.68 -10.35 -11.29
N ALA A 228 -16.41 -9.92 -11.30
CA ALA A 228 -15.24 -10.79 -11.31
C ALA A 228 -14.63 -11.02 -9.93
N TYR A 229 -14.69 -10.03 -9.02
CA TYR A 229 -13.97 -10.04 -7.74
C TYR A 229 -14.81 -9.59 -6.53
N ASN A 230 -15.98 -10.20 -6.35
CA ASN A 230 -16.87 -9.95 -5.21
C ASN A 230 -16.43 -10.57 -3.86
N VAL A 231 -15.19 -11.06 -3.75
CA VAL A 231 -14.68 -11.75 -2.55
C VAL A 231 -13.84 -10.86 -1.65
N ALA A 232 -13.45 -9.66 -2.11
CA ALA A 232 -12.73 -8.70 -1.32
C ALA A 232 -13.61 -8.08 -0.24
N LYS A 233 -13.14 -8.08 1.00
CA LYS A 233 -13.78 -7.37 2.11
C LYS A 233 -13.26 -5.93 2.16
N ASN A 234 -14.18 -4.99 2.06
CA ASN A 234 -13.91 -3.57 2.22
C ASN A 234 -13.63 -3.25 3.69
N ILE A 235 -12.38 -2.93 4.03
CA ILE A 235 -11.99 -2.60 5.41
C ILE A 235 -11.79 -1.10 5.64
N TYR A 236 -11.70 -0.32 4.56
CA TYR A 236 -11.27 1.09 4.60
C TYR A 236 -12.18 2.06 5.34
N LEU A 237 -13.46 1.74 5.54
CA LEU A 237 -14.42 2.55 6.33
C LEU A 237 -14.66 2.00 7.75
N GLN A 238 -13.99 0.92 8.16
CA GLN A 238 -14.17 0.35 9.49
C GLN A 238 -13.34 1.16 10.51
N ALA A 239 -13.95 1.52 11.64
CA ALA A 239 -13.32 2.36 12.66
C ALA A 239 -11.99 1.79 13.19
N ARG A 240 -11.91 0.46 13.38
CA ARG A 240 -10.69 -0.23 13.83
C ARG A 240 -9.49 -0.17 12.87
N PHE A 241 -9.67 0.34 11.65
CA PHE A 241 -8.60 0.57 10.69
C PHE A 241 -8.44 2.05 10.33
N ASN A 242 -9.12 2.96 11.05
CA ASN A 242 -9.08 4.40 10.79
C ASN A 242 -7.63 4.91 10.82
N GLU A 243 -6.88 4.47 11.84
CA GLU A 243 -5.50 4.88 12.14
C GLU A 243 -4.42 3.93 11.60
N LEU A 244 -4.80 2.90 10.82
CA LEU A 244 -3.84 1.97 10.21
C LEU A 244 -2.79 2.71 9.37
N CYS A 245 -3.19 3.84 8.79
CA CYS A 245 -2.34 4.80 8.12
C CYS A 245 -2.74 6.21 8.60
N GLY A 246 -1.76 7.10 8.81
CA GLY A 246 -2.00 8.41 9.41
C GLY A 246 -1.35 8.55 10.78
N PHE A 247 -1.10 9.80 11.20
CA PHE A 247 -0.68 10.10 12.57
C PHE A 247 -1.86 10.55 13.42
N ARG A 248 -1.82 10.20 14.71
CA ARG A 248 -2.72 10.73 15.74
C ARG A 248 -2.24 12.10 16.20
N GLU A 249 -3.15 12.86 16.79
CA GLU A 249 -2.84 14.15 17.43
C GLU A 249 -1.71 14.02 18.46
N THR A 250 -1.76 12.97 19.29
CA THR A 250 -0.78 12.74 20.36
C THR A 250 0.62 12.44 19.82
N GLU A 251 0.71 11.79 18.65
CA GLU A 251 1.98 11.47 17.99
C GLU A 251 2.59 12.74 17.37
N ILE A 252 1.76 13.56 16.71
CA ILE A 252 2.16 14.87 16.21
C ILE A 252 2.64 15.77 17.36
N ALA A 253 1.86 15.84 18.44
CA ALA A 253 2.23 16.63 19.62
C ALA A 253 3.56 16.16 20.23
N GLY A 254 3.80 14.85 20.30
CA GLY A 254 5.07 14.28 20.75
C GLY A 254 6.25 14.69 19.87
N MET A 255 6.11 14.59 18.55
CA MET A 255 7.15 15.00 17.60
C MET A 255 7.42 16.51 17.68
N VAL A 256 6.38 17.35 17.73
CA VAL A 256 6.53 18.81 17.85
C VAL A 256 7.20 19.19 19.17
N ALA A 257 6.86 18.53 20.29
CA ALA A 257 7.47 18.78 21.59
C ALA A 257 8.96 18.40 21.61
N GLU A 258 9.33 17.30 20.95
CA GLU A 258 10.73 16.91 20.81
C GLU A 258 11.53 17.93 19.99
N ILE A 259 10.99 18.39 18.86
CA ILE A 259 11.61 19.47 18.05
C ILE A 259 11.73 20.76 18.86
N ALA A 260 10.70 21.13 19.62
CA ALA A 260 10.71 22.34 20.44
C ALA A 260 11.82 22.31 21.49
N ARG A 261 12.08 21.14 22.08
CA ARG A 261 13.21 20.93 23.00
C ARG A 261 14.56 21.00 22.27
N GLU A 262 14.68 20.40 21.08
CA GLU A 262 15.92 20.45 20.26
C GLU A 262 16.25 21.90 19.84
N CYS A 263 15.26 22.67 19.40
CA CYS A 263 15.40 24.04 18.91
C CYS A 263 15.31 25.13 20.00
N GLY A 264 15.00 24.77 21.26
CA GLY A 264 14.87 25.72 22.37
C GLY A 264 13.66 26.66 22.27
N PHE A 265 12.53 26.18 21.74
CA PHE A 265 11.33 27.00 21.58
C PHE A 265 10.55 27.21 22.88
N PRO A 266 9.92 28.38 23.07
CA PRO A 266 8.95 28.58 24.13
C PRO A 266 7.68 27.76 23.88
N GLN A 267 6.94 27.44 24.94
CA GLN A 267 5.69 26.67 24.87
C GLN A 267 4.70 27.27 23.85
N ALA A 268 4.55 28.60 23.84
CA ALA A 268 3.65 29.29 22.90
C ALA A 268 3.93 28.94 21.43
N ARG A 269 5.20 28.82 21.03
CA ARG A 269 5.58 28.44 19.66
C ARG A 269 5.32 26.96 19.35
N THR A 270 5.41 26.12 20.37
CA THR A 270 5.06 24.69 20.28
C THR A 270 3.55 24.54 20.07
N ASP A 271 2.76 25.30 20.81
CA ASP A 271 1.30 25.34 20.71
C ASP A 271 0.84 25.87 19.34
N ASP A 272 1.49 26.94 18.86
CA ASP A 272 1.25 27.52 17.52
C ASP A 272 1.56 26.52 16.40
N ALA A 273 2.69 25.81 16.49
CA ALA A 273 3.07 24.77 15.52
C ALA A 273 2.01 23.66 15.47
N LEU A 274 1.58 23.17 16.63
CA LEU A 274 0.53 22.15 16.72
C LEU A 274 -0.81 22.65 16.16
N ALA A 275 -1.20 23.89 16.46
CA ALA A 275 -2.41 24.50 15.92
C ALA A 275 -2.36 24.65 14.39
N MET A 276 -1.20 25.00 13.84
CA MET A 276 -0.96 25.08 12.40
C MET A 276 -1.11 23.69 11.76
N MET A 277 -0.42 22.68 12.28
CA MET A 277 -0.56 21.31 11.78
C MET A 277 -2.01 20.82 11.85
N ARG A 278 -2.72 21.14 12.94
CA ARG A 278 -4.13 20.80 13.12
C ARG A 278 -5.03 21.45 12.05
N THR A 279 -4.71 22.68 11.67
CA THR A 279 -5.50 23.44 10.69
C THR A 279 -5.27 22.93 9.26
N PHE A 280 -4.03 22.59 8.92
CA PHE A 280 -3.65 22.31 7.53
C PHE A 280 -3.53 20.82 7.19
N TYR A 281 -3.24 19.95 8.16
CA TYR A 281 -2.88 18.55 7.90
C TYR A 281 -3.77 17.53 8.62
N ASN A 282 -4.50 17.94 9.67
CA ASN A 282 -5.53 17.12 10.32
C ASN A 282 -6.84 17.14 9.53
N GLY A 283 -7.79 16.29 9.92
CA GLY A 283 -9.18 16.34 9.45
C GLY A 283 -9.62 15.11 8.67
N TYR A 284 -8.74 14.12 8.48
CA TYR A 284 -9.13 12.87 7.83
C TYR A 284 -9.84 11.96 8.83
N ARG A 285 -11.08 11.62 8.51
CA ARG A 285 -11.89 10.64 9.23
C ARG A 285 -12.50 9.67 8.24
N PHE A 286 -11.94 8.47 8.15
CA PHE A 286 -12.35 7.49 7.14
C PHE A 286 -13.57 6.67 7.57
N SER A 287 -13.79 6.51 8.88
CA SER A 287 -15.01 5.89 9.39
C SER A 287 -15.94 6.91 10.02
N ARG A 288 -17.23 6.87 9.68
CA ARG A 288 -18.25 7.68 10.37
C ARG A 288 -18.36 7.35 11.87
N ARG A 289 -17.86 6.19 12.28
CA ARG A 289 -17.85 5.72 13.68
C ARG A 289 -16.51 5.96 14.38
N ALA A 290 -15.51 6.52 13.70
CA ALA A 290 -14.28 6.93 14.35
C ALA A 290 -14.49 8.25 15.07
N GLU A 291 -13.97 8.34 16.29
CA GLU A 291 -13.97 9.59 17.07
C GLU A 291 -12.74 10.42 16.75
N GLU A 292 -11.61 9.76 16.49
CA GLU A 292 -10.34 10.41 16.20
C GLU A 292 -10.16 10.71 14.70
N HIS A 293 -9.59 11.88 14.43
CA HIS A 293 -9.08 12.25 13.13
C HIS A 293 -7.61 11.86 13.02
N VAL A 294 -7.16 11.64 11.79
CA VAL A 294 -5.75 11.39 11.49
C VAL A 294 -5.18 12.47 10.59
N TYR A 295 -3.90 12.71 10.78
CA TYR A 295 -3.10 13.62 9.99
C TYR A 295 -2.59 12.92 8.73
N ASN A 296 -2.52 13.64 7.61
CA ASN A 296 -1.86 13.16 6.41
C ASN A 296 -0.35 12.98 6.69
N PRO A 297 0.20 11.76 6.59
CA PRO A 297 1.60 11.50 6.94
C PRO A 297 2.60 12.32 6.17
N THR A 298 2.45 12.43 4.85
CA THR A 298 3.45 13.11 4.01
C THR A 298 3.48 14.60 4.27
N LEU A 299 2.31 15.23 4.41
CA LEU A 299 2.20 16.65 4.77
C LEU A 299 2.75 16.93 6.17
N ALA A 300 2.41 16.07 7.13
CA ALA A 300 2.91 16.19 8.49
C ALA A 300 4.44 16.04 8.55
N LEU A 301 5.00 15.04 7.87
CA LEU A 301 6.45 14.80 7.81
C LEU A 301 7.18 15.97 7.14
N TYR A 302 6.64 16.52 6.05
CA TYR A 302 7.20 17.71 5.39
C TYR A 302 7.32 18.88 6.38
N PHE A 303 6.22 19.22 7.06
CA PHE A 303 6.24 20.29 8.04
C PHE A 303 7.23 20.02 9.17
N LEU A 304 7.23 18.81 9.74
CA LEU A 304 8.09 18.43 10.86
C LEU A 304 9.58 18.46 10.48
N GLU A 305 9.92 17.99 9.27
CA GLU A 305 11.29 17.98 8.76
C GLU A 305 11.83 19.41 8.58
N GLU A 306 11.07 20.28 7.91
CA GLU A 306 11.42 21.70 7.75
C GLU A 306 11.49 22.41 9.10
N PHE A 307 10.52 22.16 9.99
CA PHE A 307 10.46 22.74 11.33
C PHE A 307 11.64 22.35 12.21
N GLN A 308 12.12 21.11 12.08
CA GLN A 308 13.31 20.63 12.78
C GLN A 308 14.60 21.16 12.14
N ARG A 309 14.72 21.14 10.81
CA ARG A 309 15.96 21.50 10.09
C ARG A 309 16.35 22.95 10.31
N ASP A 310 15.39 23.85 10.11
CA ASP A 310 15.66 25.29 10.08
C ASP A 310 15.28 25.99 11.39
N CYS A 311 14.71 25.24 12.35
CA CYS A 311 14.09 25.78 13.56
C CYS A 311 13.12 26.94 13.26
N ARG A 312 12.39 26.82 12.14
CA ARG A 312 11.47 27.82 11.57
C ARG A 312 10.30 27.12 10.90
N TYR A 313 9.16 27.80 10.82
CA TYR A 313 8.03 27.26 10.06
C TYR A 313 8.41 27.17 8.58
N PRO A 314 7.85 26.19 7.82
CA PRO A 314 7.99 26.17 6.38
C PRO A 314 7.48 27.47 5.76
N ASP A 315 8.20 28.01 4.77
CA ASP A 315 7.73 29.18 4.01
C ASP A 315 6.45 28.85 3.21
N GLU A 316 6.35 27.62 2.70
CA GLU A 316 5.16 27.06 2.08
C GLU A 316 4.53 26.00 2.98
N ILE A 317 3.28 26.20 3.40
CA ILE A 317 2.55 25.23 4.25
C ILE A 317 2.17 23.96 3.48
N LEU A 318 2.06 24.03 2.15
CA LEU A 318 1.73 22.87 1.33
C LEU A 318 2.89 22.59 0.41
N ASP A 319 3.47 21.41 0.55
CA ASP A 319 4.49 20.93 -0.37
C ASP A 319 3.96 20.92 -1.82
N SER A 320 4.65 21.65 -2.70
CA SER A 320 4.32 21.76 -4.12
C SER A 320 4.29 20.41 -4.84
N ASN A 321 4.98 19.38 -4.33
CA ASN A 321 4.89 18.02 -4.85
C ASN A 321 3.49 17.40 -4.67
N LEU A 322 2.67 17.93 -3.75
CA LEU A 322 1.26 17.56 -3.57
C LEU A 322 0.32 18.41 -4.44
N ALA A 323 0.79 19.51 -5.04
CA ALA A 323 -0.03 20.40 -5.85
C ALA A 323 -0.53 19.75 -7.15
N MET A 324 0.14 18.71 -7.67
CA MET A 324 -0.36 17.90 -8.79
C MET A 324 -1.71 17.22 -8.51
N ASP A 325 -2.12 17.07 -7.24
CA ASP A 325 -3.43 16.52 -6.88
C ASP A 325 -4.57 17.56 -6.94
N ARG A 326 -4.30 18.87 -7.06
CA ARG A 326 -5.37 19.89 -7.21
C ARG A 326 -6.19 19.69 -8.49
N GLY A 327 -5.55 19.20 -9.57
CA GLY A 327 -6.26 18.83 -10.81
C GLY A 327 -7.00 17.49 -10.73
N LYS A 328 -6.78 16.69 -9.67
CA LYS A 328 -7.31 15.33 -9.47
C LYS A 328 -8.48 15.28 -8.49
N MET A 329 -8.69 16.32 -7.67
CA MET A 329 -9.80 16.40 -6.71
C MET A 329 -11.18 16.66 -7.33
N HIS A 330 -11.33 16.73 -8.66
CA HIS A 330 -12.63 16.96 -9.31
C HIS A 330 -13.55 15.73 -9.37
N TYR A 331 -13.13 14.56 -8.87
CA TYR A 331 -13.87 13.30 -9.06
C TYR A 331 -14.17 12.50 -7.77
N ILE A 332 -14.04 13.10 -6.58
CA ILE A 332 -14.47 12.46 -5.31
C ILE A 332 -15.85 12.96 -4.91
#